data_AF-A0A9P6VTM4-F1
#
_entry.id   AF-A0A9P6VTM4-F1
#
_cell.length_a   1.000
_cell.length_b   1.000
_cell.length_c   1.000
_cell.angle_alpha   90.00
_cell.angle_beta   90.00
_cell.angle_gamma   90.00
#
_symmetry.space_group_name_H-M   'P 1'
#
loop_
_entity.id
_entity.type
_entity.pdbx_description
1 polymer ?
#
loop_
_entity_poly.entity_id
_entity_poly.type
_entity_poly.pdbx_seq_one_letter_code
_entity_poly.pdbx_strand_id
1 'polypeptide(L)'
;MSLAIRSITNRLLTVFPGLAEINIGMLLAAPKKKTSHQKKRQRLLADNANRNNVKFLNNLNKCPSCGHYKRMNTLCPFCVGEIRHIWKTHLANKTEVKETVDSTLSDVDKRIIYPGRVDTAYMRKLKDKDSYLKRRTKTLPTDRNL
;
A
#
# COMPACT_ATOMS: atom_id res chain seq x y z
N MET A 1 -31.55 -13.60 56.42
CA MET A 1 -32.70 -12.94 55.77
C MET A 1 -32.13 -12.16 54.57
N SER A 2 -32.42 -12.39 53.30
CA SER A 2 -33.66 -12.79 52.63
C SER A 2 -33.34 -13.49 51.28
N LEU A 3 -33.87 -14.70 51.09
CA LEU A 3 -33.93 -15.40 49.81
C LEU A 3 -35.21 -14.96 49.08
N ALA A 4 -35.15 -13.96 48.19
CA ALA A 4 -36.35 -13.57 47.41
C ALA A 4 -36.05 -12.70 46.17
N ILE A 5 -35.15 -13.09 45.26
CA ILE A 5 -35.04 -12.41 43.94
C ILE A 5 -34.95 -13.41 42.75
N ARG A 6 -35.15 -14.72 42.98
CA ARG A 6 -34.98 -15.76 41.93
C ARG A 6 -36.26 -16.19 41.19
N SER A 7 -37.32 -15.38 41.12
CA SER A 7 -38.59 -15.82 40.50
C SER A 7 -39.08 -15.03 39.28
N ILE A 8 -38.48 -13.90 38.89
CA ILE A 8 -39.12 -13.00 37.91
C ILE A 8 -38.55 -13.06 36.48
N THR A 9 -37.39 -13.67 36.22
CA THR A 9 -36.79 -13.62 34.86
C THR A 9 -37.14 -14.76 33.91
N ASN A 10 -37.96 -15.74 34.30
CA ASN A 10 -38.22 -16.93 33.46
C ASN A 10 -39.50 -16.85 32.60
N ARG A 11 -40.12 -15.69 32.44
CA ARG A 11 -41.43 -15.57 31.74
C ARG A 11 -41.41 -14.89 30.36
N LEU A 12 -40.23 -14.62 29.78
CA LEU A 12 -40.12 -13.95 28.47
C LEU A 12 -39.26 -14.68 27.43
N LEU A 13 -38.94 -15.96 27.63
CA LEU A 13 -38.16 -16.74 26.66
C LEU A 13 -38.99 -17.75 25.83
N THR A 14 -40.32 -17.74 25.91
CA THR A 14 -41.18 -18.77 25.30
C THR A 14 -41.85 -18.38 23.98
N VAL A 15 -41.30 -17.46 23.18
CA VAL A 15 -41.98 -17.01 21.93
C VAL A 15 -41.18 -17.21 20.63
N PHE A 16 -39.90 -17.60 20.64
CA PHE A 16 -39.18 -17.88 19.39
C PHE A 16 -38.23 -19.09 19.50
N PRO A 17 -38.71 -20.32 19.17
CA PRO A 17 -37.91 -21.54 19.16
C PRO A 17 -37.07 -21.62 17.87
N GLY A 18 -36.26 -20.59 17.62
CA GLY A 18 -35.42 -20.49 16.43
C GLY A 18 -34.26 -19.50 16.56
N LEU A 19 -34.29 -18.60 17.56
CA LEU A 19 -33.19 -17.67 17.86
C LEU A 19 -32.29 -18.15 19.01
N ALA A 20 -32.73 -19.16 19.77
CA ALA A 20 -31.96 -19.71 20.90
C ALA A 20 -30.77 -20.57 20.42
N GLU A 21 -30.91 -21.31 19.32
CA GLU A 21 -29.85 -22.21 18.82
C GLU A 21 -28.72 -21.45 18.11
N ILE A 22 -29.04 -20.33 17.45
CA ILE A 22 -28.08 -19.55 16.65
C ILE A 22 -27.07 -18.81 17.55
N ASN A 23 -27.39 -18.58 18.83
CA ASN A 23 -26.59 -17.74 19.73
C ASN A 23 -25.74 -18.49 20.77
N ILE A 24 -25.98 -19.78 21.03
CA ILE A 24 -25.24 -20.53 22.07
C ILE A 24 -23.78 -20.76 21.67
N GLY A 25 -23.53 -21.13 20.41
CA GLY A 25 -22.16 -21.34 19.91
C GLY A 25 -21.32 -20.06 19.91
N MET A 26 -21.94 -18.92 19.59
CA MET A 26 -21.27 -17.61 19.56
C MET A 26 -20.97 -17.08 20.98
N LEU A 27 -21.90 -17.25 21.92
CA LEU A 27 -21.71 -16.86 23.33
C LEU A 27 -20.67 -17.72 24.06
N LEU A 28 -20.43 -18.96 23.62
CA LEU A 28 -19.40 -19.85 24.16
C LEU A 28 -18.01 -19.63 23.53
N ALA A 29 -17.95 -19.15 22.29
CA ALA A 29 -16.69 -18.94 21.56
C ALA A 29 -15.97 -17.62 21.90
N ALA A 30 -16.62 -16.71 22.63
CA ALA A 30 -16.02 -15.43 23.01
C ALA A 30 -14.88 -15.61 24.02
N PRO A 31 -13.76 -14.86 23.90
CA PRO A 31 -12.66 -14.95 24.85
C PRO A 31 -13.12 -14.56 26.26
N LYS A 32 -13.04 -15.51 27.20
CA LYS A 32 -13.53 -15.32 28.57
C LYS A 32 -12.86 -14.16 29.32
N LYS A 33 -11.62 -13.83 28.97
CA LYS A 33 -10.80 -12.80 29.63
C LYS A 33 -10.03 -11.99 28.59
N LYS A 34 -9.81 -10.71 28.90
CA LYS A 34 -8.87 -9.86 28.15
C LYS A 34 -7.47 -10.46 28.22
N THR A 35 -6.81 -10.57 27.07
CA THR A 35 -5.43 -11.06 27.01
C THR A 35 -4.49 -10.06 27.70
N SER A 36 -3.55 -10.57 28.51
CA SER A 36 -2.55 -9.71 29.14
C SER A 36 -1.57 -9.17 28.12
N HIS A 37 -0.93 -8.04 28.44
CA HIS A 37 0.11 -7.45 27.60
C HIS A 37 1.22 -8.46 27.26
N GLN A 38 1.67 -9.23 28.25
CA GLN A 38 2.68 -10.28 28.09
C GLN A 38 2.23 -11.36 27.09
N LYS A 39 1.01 -11.92 27.26
CA LYS A 39 0.49 -12.98 26.37
C LYS A 39 0.29 -12.48 24.93
N LYS A 40 -0.11 -11.22 24.75
CA LYS A 40 -0.21 -10.59 23.41
C LYS A 40 1.16 -10.44 22.76
N ARG A 41 2.16 -9.91 23.48
CA ARG A 41 3.52 -9.72 22.95
C ARG A 41 4.21 -11.04 22.66
N GLN A 42 4.09 -12.04 23.53
CA GLN A 42 4.67 -13.35 23.29
C GLN A 42 4.12 -14.00 22.02
N ARG A 43 2.80 -13.91 21.77
CA ARG A 43 2.20 -14.44 20.53
C ARG A 43 2.66 -13.68 19.28
N LEU A 44 2.76 -12.36 19.36
CA LEU A 44 3.11 -11.52 18.21
C LEU A 44 4.60 -11.62 17.86
N LEU A 45 5.47 -11.59 18.88
CA LEU A 45 6.92 -11.46 18.73
C LEU A 45 7.68 -12.78 18.87
N ALA A 46 7.02 -13.89 19.22
CA ALA A 46 7.69 -15.19 19.38
C ALA A 46 8.59 -15.55 18.20
N ASP A 47 9.85 -15.90 18.51
CA ASP A 47 10.92 -16.15 17.54
C ASP A 47 10.61 -17.32 16.58
N ASN A 48 9.81 -18.27 17.06
CA ASN A 48 9.34 -19.48 16.41
C ASN A 48 8.17 -19.24 15.42
N ALA A 49 7.60 -18.04 15.37
CA ALA A 49 6.58 -17.68 14.39
C ALA A 49 7.22 -17.01 13.16
N ASN A 50 7.79 -17.81 12.24
CA ASN A 50 8.32 -17.33 10.95
C ASN A 50 7.34 -16.47 10.12
N ARG A 51 6.04 -16.48 10.46
CA ARG A 51 5.00 -15.67 9.81
C ARG A 51 4.93 -14.22 10.32
N ASN A 52 5.30 -13.95 11.56
CA ASN A 52 5.09 -12.63 12.18
C ASN A 52 6.36 -11.77 12.16
N ASN A 53 7.53 -12.40 12.27
CA ASN A 53 8.82 -11.70 12.34
C ASN A 53 9.45 -11.61 10.94
N VAL A 54 9.84 -10.39 10.53
CA VAL A 54 10.56 -10.16 9.28
C VAL A 54 11.96 -10.75 9.40
N LYS A 55 12.35 -11.59 8.44
CA LYS A 55 13.70 -12.18 8.38
C LYS A 55 14.68 -11.24 7.70
N PHE A 56 15.94 -11.30 8.12
CA PHE A 56 17.02 -10.59 7.44
C PHE A 56 17.18 -11.12 6.01
N LEU A 57 17.38 -10.19 5.07
CA LEU A 57 17.60 -10.51 3.66
C LEU A 57 19.10 -10.80 3.46
N ASN A 58 19.48 -12.06 3.62
CA ASN A 58 20.87 -12.51 3.44
C ASN A 58 21.24 -12.72 1.96
N ASN A 59 20.25 -12.75 1.07
CA ASN A 59 20.41 -13.05 -0.34
C ASN A 59 20.61 -11.78 -1.20
N LEU A 60 21.47 -10.87 -0.74
CA LEU A 60 21.86 -9.67 -1.50
C LEU A 60 23.25 -9.85 -2.09
N ASN A 61 23.41 -9.47 -3.37
CA ASN A 61 24.69 -9.50 -4.06
C ASN A 61 24.96 -8.18 -4.81
N LYS A 62 26.20 -8.01 -5.26
CA LYS A 62 26.63 -6.87 -6.07
C LYS A 62 26.08 -6.98 -7.49
N CYS A 63 25.59 -5.88 -8.05
CA CYS A 63 25.21 -5.81 -9.45
C CYS A 63 26.46 -5.78 -10.35
N PRO A 64 26.55 -6.64 -11.40
CA PRO A 64 27.71 -6.65 -12.30
C PRO A 64 27.84 -5.36 -13.12
N SER A 65 26.74 -4.67 -13.41
CA SER A 65 26.75 -3.46 -14.24
C SER A 65 27.03 -2.18 -13.44
N CYS A 66 26.33 -1.98 -12.32
CA CYS A 66 26.39 -0.71 -11.57
C CYS A 66 27.10 -0.81 -10.21
N GLY A 67 27.48 -2.00 -9.74
CA GLY A 67 28.16 -2.18 -8.45
C GLY A 67 27.31 -1.92 -7.20
N HIS A 68 26.00 -1.73 -7.33
CA HIS A 68 25.09 -1.52 -6.20
C HIS A 68 24.46 -2.83 -5.71
N TYR A 69 23.87 -2.81 -4.52
CA TYR A 69 23.13 -3.96 -4.00
C TYR A 69 21.90 -4.29 -4.86
N LYS A 70 21.73 -5.58 -5.13
CA LYS A 70 20.56 -6.21 -5.75
C LYS A 70 20.25 -7.52 -5.02
N ARG A 71 19.07 -8.10 -5.30
CA ARG A 71 18.75 -9.47 -4.83
C ARG A 71 19.48 -10.51 -5.69
N MET A 72 19.85 -11.62 -5.05
CA MET A 72 20.34 -12.81 -5.75
C MET A 72 19.31 -13.30 -6.78
N ASN A 73 19.81 -13.84 -7.89
CA ASN A 73 19.00 -14.42 -8.99
C ASN A 73 17.99 -13.46 -9.64
N THR A 74 18.05 -12.16 -9.35
CA THR A 74 17.14 -11.14 -9.90
C THR A 74 17.93 -10.12 -10.70
N LEU A 75 17.36 -9.50 -11.74
CA LEU A 75 18.01 -8.38 -12.43
C LEU A 75 17.99 -7.10 -11.58
N CYS A 76 18.96 -6.21 -11.79
CA CYS A 76 18.98 -4.94 -11.07
C CYS A 76 17.84 -4.04 -11.57
N PRO A 77 16.94 -3.56 -10.69
CA PRO A 77 15.82 -2.75 -11.12
C PRO A 77 16.22 -1.38 -11.71
N PHE A 78 17.41 -0.88 -11.36
CA PHE A 78 17.95 0.36 -11.91
C PHE A 78 18.44 0.17 -13.32
N CYS A 79 19.33 -0.79 -13.56
CA CYS A 79 19.87 -1.06 -14.89
C CYS A 79 18.75 -1.41 -15.89
N VAL A 80 17.77 -2.23 -15.49
CA VAL A 80 16.62 -2.55 -16.35
C VAL A 80 15.73 -1.31 -16.57
N GLY A 81 15.61 -0.43 -15.58
CA GLY A 81 14.90 0.84 -15.72
C GLY A 81 15.57 1.77 -16.74
N GLU A 82 16.89 1.86 -16.72
CA GLU A 82 17.70 2.63 -17.67
C GLU A 82 17.59 2.04 -19.08
N ILE A 83 17.71 0.72 -19.25
CA ILE A 83 17.50 0.05 -20.54
C ILE A 83 16.09 0.33 -21.08
N ARG A 84 15.06 0.24 -20.23
CA ARG A 84 13.69 0.59 -20.62
C ARG A 84 13.56 2.06 -21.04
N HIS A 85 14.27 2.96 -20.38
CA HIS A 85 14.29 4.38 -20.75
C HIS A 85 14.94 4.58 -22.12
N ILE A 86 16.09 3.97 -22.36
CA ILE A 86 16.80 3.95 -23.65
C ILE A 86 15.89 3.40 -24.76
N TRP A 87 15.21 2.28 -24.52
CA TRP A 87 14.26 1.74 -25.50
C TRP A 87 13.09 2.69 -25.76
N LYS A 88 12.58 3.40 -24.75
CA LYS A 88 11.54 4.40 -24.98
C LYS A 88 12.05 5.58 -25.81
N THR A 89 13.30 6.01 -25.62
CA THR A 89 13.85 7.13 -26.39
C THR A 89 14.15 6.75 -27.84
N HIS A 90 14.63 5.53 -28.10
CA HIS A 90 14.93 5.07 -29.46
C HIS A 90 13.69 4.53 -30.21
N LEU A 91 12.78 3.84 -29.52
CA LEU A 91 11.57 3.26 -30.10
C LEU A 91 10.40 4.24 -30.14
N ALA A 92 10.52 5.40 -29.49
CA ALA A 92 9.70 6.56 -29.82
C ALA A 92 10.12 7.03 -31.23
N ASN A 93 9.81 6.22 -32.24
CA ASN A 93 9.58 6.67 -33.60
C ASN A 93 8.78 7.95 -33.47
N LYS A 94 9.30 9.03 -34.06
CA LYS A 94 8.65 10.34 -34.15
C LYS A 94 7.16 10.10 -34.37
N THR A 95 6.37 10.12 -33.30
CA THR A 95 4.95 10.37 -33.45
C THR A 95 5.00 11.84 -33.75
N GLU A 96 5.14 12.14 -35.04
CA GLU A 96 5.21 13.49 -35.56
C GLU A 96 4.12 14.23 -34.82
N VAL A 97 4.55 15.26 -34.08
CA VAL A 97 3.64 16.23 -33.52
C VAL A 97 2.91 16.71 -34.77
N LYS A 98 1.70 16.20 -35.02
CA LYS A 98 0.86 16.73 -36.08
C LYS A 98 0.84 18.22 -35.78
N GLU A 99 1.38 19.02 -36.69
CA GLU A 99 1.28 20.47 -36.63
C GLU A 99 -0.21 20.76 -36.53
N THR A 100 -0.68 20.90 -35.30
CA THR A 100 -2.06 21.22 -35.02
C THR A 100 -2.20 22.68 -35.38
N VAL A 101 -3.37 23.10 -35.84
CA VAL A 101 -3.66 24.51 -36.15
C VAL A 101 -3.27 25.42 -34.98
N ASP A 102 -3.25 24.89 -33.76
CA ASP A 102 -2.78 25.57 -32.55
C ASP A 102 -1.29 25.93 -32.54
N SER A 103 -0.43 25.13 -33.19
CA SER A 103 1.02 25.40 -33.27
C SER A 103 1.37 26.57 -34.18
N THR A 104 0.56 26.84 -35.21
CA THR A 104 0.77 27.95 -36.16
C THR A 104 0.18 29.27 -35.67
N LEU A 105 -0.62 29.23 -34.60
CA LEU A 105 -1.33 30.39 -34.08
C LEU A 105 -0.40 31.34 -33.32
N SER A 106 -0.66 32.65 -33.45
CA SER A 106 0.02 33.68 -32.66
C SER A 106 -0.26 33.49 -31.17
N ASP A 107 0.69 33.85 -30.30
CA ASP A 107 0.53 33.73 -28.85
C ASP A 107 -0.59 34.64 -28.30
N VAL A 108 -0.87 35.76 -28.98
CA VAL A 108 -2.03 36.63 -28.67
C VAL A 108 -3.32 35.86 -28.93
N ASP A 109 -3.44 35.23 -30.09
CA ASP A 109 -4.63 34.47 -30.48
C ASP A 109 -4.82 33.23 -29.60
N LYS A 110 -3.73 32.53 -29.21
CA LYS A 110 -3.81 31.40 -28.26
C LYS A 110 -4.41 31.83 -26.92
N ARG A 111 -4.06 33.02 -26.42
CA ARG A 111 -4.59 33.56 -25.17
C ARG A 111 -6.06 33.98 -25.30
N ILE A 112 -6.45 34.54 -26.44
CA ILE A 112 -7.84 34.93 -26.73
C ILE A 112 -8.73 33.68 -26.86
N ILE A 113 -8.29 32.68 -27.62
CA ILE A 113 -9.08 31.47 -27.90
C ILE A 113 -9.10 30.51 -26.71
N TYR A 114 -7.97 30.36 -25.99
CA TYR A 114 -7.84 29.42 -24.87
C TYR A 114 -7.48 30.15 -23.56
N PRO A 115 -8.44 30.87 -22.94
CA PRO A 115 -8.22 31.53 -21.66
C PRO A 115 -8.02 30.50 -20.52
N GLY A 116 -7.12 30.83 -19.59
CA GLY A 116 -6.85 30.00 -18.42
C GLY A 116 -8.05 29.93 -17.46
N ARG A 117 -8.22 28.78 -16.80
CA ARG A 117 -9.24 28.58 -15.75
C ARG A 117 -8.57 28.31 -14.40
N VAL A 118 -9.15 28.82 -13.33
CA VAL A 118 -8.74 28.48 -11.96
C VAL A 118 -9.13 27.04 -11.65
N ASP A 119 -8.15 26.19 -11.40
CA ASP A 119 -8.40 24.81 -11.01
C ASP A 119 -9.09 24.72 -9.65
N THR A 120 -9.94 23.71 -9.49
CA THR A 120 -10.50 23.34 -8.19
C THR A 120 -9.43 22.82 -7.25
N ALA A 121 -9.66 22.87 -5.94
CA ALA A 121 -8.72 22.38 -4.94
C ALA A 121 -8.33 20.90 -5.15
N TYR A 122 -9.29 20.06 -5.58
CA TYR A 122 -9.03 18.67 -5.93
C TYR A 122 -8.10 18.54 -7.14
N MET A 123 -8.34 19.31 -8.20
CA MET A 123 -7.51 19.29 -9.39
C MET A 123 -6.08 19.74 -9.09
N ARG A 124 -5.88 20.72 -8.21
CA ARG A 124 -4.55 21.11 -7.74
C ARG A 124 -3.82 19.97 -7.04
N LYS A 125 -4.51 19.25 -6.13
CA LYS A 125 -3.95 18.06 -5.47
C LYS A 125 -3.62 16.94 -6.44
N LEU A 126 -4.45 16.73 -7.47
CA LEU A 126 -4.20 15.71 -8.48
C LEU A 126 -3.03 16.07 -9.40
N LYS A 127 -2.85 17.37 -9.70
CA LYS A 127 -1.70 17.87 -10.46
C LYS A 127 -0.39 17.70 -9.67
N ASP A 128 -0.45 17.81 -8.34
CA ASP A 128 0.69 17.53 -7.46
C ASP A 128 0.97 16.01 -7.34
N LYS A 129 1.50 15.45 -8.42
CA LYS A 129 1.84 14.02 -8.52
C LYS A 129 2.95 13.62 -7.56
N ASP A 130 3.87 14.53 -7.26
CA ASP A 130 5.02 14.25 -6.41
C ASP A 130 4.60 14.02 -4.94
N SER A 131 3.46 14.58 -4.51
CA SER A 131 2.91 14.35 -3.17
C SER A 131 2.47 12.90 -2.92
N TYR A 132 1.80 12.26 -3.88
CA TYR A 132 1.19 10.94 -3.68
C TYR A 132 1.86 9.79 -4.44
N LEU A 133 2.62 10.07 -5.51
CA LEU A 133 3.24 9.05 -6.34
C LEU A 133 4.71 8.82 -5.96
N LYS A 134 5.00 7.65 -5.40
CA LYS A 134 6.37 7.28 -4.99
C LYS A 134 7.23 6.86 -6.19
N ARG A 135 8.33 7.58 -6.43
CA ARG A 135 9.38 7.17 -7.38
C ARG A 135 10.30 6.10 -6.76
N ARG A 136 10.91 5.27 -7.61
CA ARG A 136 11.84 4.22 -7.18
C ARG A 136 13.15 4.83 -6.64
N THR A 137 13.56 4.46 -5.43
CA THR A 137 14.80 4.92 -4.77
C THR A 137 16.00 4.05 -5.10
N LYS A 138 17.18 4.67 -5.31
CA LYS A 138 18.44 3.94 -5.61
C LYS A 138 18.92 3.15 -4.41
N THR A 139 19.48 1.96 -4.67
CA THR A 139 20.10 1.14 -3.62
C THR A 139 21.44 1.73 -3.20
N LEU A 140 22.00 1.24 -2.10
CA LEU A 140 23.33 1.63 -1.66
C LEU A 140 24.41 0.96 -2.54
N PRO A 141 25.59 1.58 -2.72
CA PRO A 141 26.75 0.93 -3.31
C PRO A 141 27.24 -0.21 -2.40
N THR A 142 27.74 -1.31 -2.99
CA THR A 142 28.24 -2.47 -2.23
C THR A 142 29.61 -2.22 -1.63
N ASP A 143 30.51 -1.61 -2.40
CA ASP A 143 31.84 -1.29 -1.92
C ASP A 143 31.78 0.07 -1.22
N ARG A 144 32.08 0.09 0.07
CA ARG A 144 32.45 1.32 0.77
C ARG A 144 33.91 1.60 0.44
N ASN A 145 34.17 2.04 -0.78
CA ASN A 145 35.46 2.65 -1.07
C ASN A 145 35.50 3.95 -0.24
N LEU A 146 36.18 3.87 0.90
CA LEU A 146 36.85 5.00 1.53
C LEU A 146 37.91 5.53 0.58
#